data_AF-A0A955IF83-F1
#
_entry.id   AF-A0A955IF83-F1
#
_cell.length_a   1.000
_cell.length_b   1.000
_cell.length_c   1.000
_cell.angle_alpha   90.00
_cell.angle_beta   90.00
_cell.angle_gamma   90.00
#
_symmetry.space_group_name_H-M   'P 1'
#
loop_
_entity.id
_entity.type
_entity.pdbx_description
1 polymer ?
#
loop_
_entity_poly.entity_id
_entity_poly.type
_entity_poly.pdbx_seq_one_letter_code
_entity_poly.pdbx_strand_id
1 'polypeptide(L)'
;MGISLVFLVLPLLAIGLVAGCVLIVMGLIGRPHFDDPRCAGCGYDLRTFGERPATCPECGASLDRRGAVRFAGKRRSPRFIWVGSALIVVVLVVVVGGVLAARFAVARQMAAANSSQVFNTRGPALGALLQADPSDGLFWFEIDSRLKAGTLTAEEATSIVTALAAIAEAERGAPGVHGPSLPFALMQSGDQLDQMIRQGLLGAESLDVLARMLSDVKTPAIPTKAIVREPLQIDFWSLSTNQPPIDSLRTVVLPRELRIDGKVEWTPATAEKDSRGRSGWQRLNVQAPSLLLGVHELELDVERLVVRTDGSVVLPPDGESLVRLANERPGELPIVAHATETIRASVEAVGADDPVIKAIVDPALAPAVRKGVTVRRARLLRVLDASQAQLEIELALDPPDGVPIIGQVTATLDGKELVGGMFSVVRSGNATSQSNVPLIQALIEPPSADVTTVRIRVRPLLAGRDALRSGIEHAWGRTIDLGDVPLERRDGDG
;
A
#
# COMPACT_ATOMS: atom_id res chain seq x y z
N MET A 1 -22.84 2.69 -38.12
CA MET A 1 -24.31 2.66 -37.89
C MET A 1 -24.74 2.99 -36.46
N GLY A 2 -23.96 2.69 -35.41
CA GLY A 2 -24.38 2.94 -34.01
C GLY A 2 -24.57 4.42 -33.63
N ILE A 3 -23.73 5.32 -34.13
CA ILE A 3 -23.77 6.75 -33.77
C ILE A 3 -25.10 7.41 -34.19
N SER A 4 -25.63 7.09 -35.37
CA SER A 4 -26.90 7.66 -35.86
C SER A 4 -28.13 7.24 -35.05
N LEU A 5 -28.10 6.05 -34.43
CA LEU A 5 -29.21 5.57 -33.60
C LEU A 5 -29.25 6.30 -32.25
N VAL A 6 -28.09 6.59 -31.66
CA VAL A 6 -28.00 7.33 -30.39
C VAL A 6 -28.58 8.74 -30.54
N PHE A 7 -28.25 9.44 -31.63
CA PHE A 7 -28.78 10.78 -31.90
C PHE A 7 -30.30 10.81 -32.12
N LEU A 8 -30.91 9.70 -32.52
CA LEU A 8 -32.36 9.61 -32.71
C LEU A 8 -33.10 9.20 -31.43
N VAL A 9 -32.51 8.29 -30.63
CA VAL A 9 -33.13 7.77 -29.41
C VAL A 9 -33.08 8.77 -28.25
N LEU A 10 -31.97 9.50 -28.10
CA LEU A 10 -31.78 10.46 -27.00
C LEU A 10 -32.87 11.57 -26.96
N PRO A 11 -33.18 12.29 -28.06
CA PRO A 11 -34.23 13.31 -28.03
C PRO A 11 -35.61 12.71 -27.76
N LEU A 12 -35.87 11.47 -28.22
CA LEU A 12 -37.14 10.79 -27.98
C LEU A 12 -37.35 10.49 -26.48
N LEU A 13 -36.29 10.04 -25.80
CA LEU A 13 -36.30 9.82 -24.35
C LEU A 13 -36.49 11.13 -23.59
N ALA A 14 -35.84 12.21 -24.03
CA ALA A 14 -35.98 13.53 -23.41
C ALA A 14 -37.42 14.06 -23.54
N ILE A 15 -38.03 13.94 -24.72
CA ILE A 15 -39.44 14.30 -24.96
C ILE A 15 -40.37 13.48 -24.06
N GLY A 16 -40.14 12.17 -23.94
CA GLY A 16 -40.92 11.30 -23.06
C GLY A 16 -40.85 11.72 -21.59
N LEU A 17 -39.66 12.06 -21.11
CA LEU A 17 -39.45 12.54 -19.73
C LEU A 17 -40.17 13.86 -19.48
N VAL A 18 -40.02 14.83 -20.38
CA VAL A 18 -40.68 16.14 -20.27
C VAL A 18 -42.20 15.99 -20.31
N ALA A 19 -42.73 15.19 -21.23
CA ALA A 19 -44.17 14.91 -21.31
C ALA A 19 -44.69 14.26 -20.03
N GLY A 20 -43.93 13.31 -19.45
CA GLY A 20 -44.28 12.66 -18.18
C GLY A 20 -44.37 13.66 -17.02
N CYS A 21 -43.36 14.52 -16.88
CA CYS A 21 -43.36 15.59 -15.87
C CYS A 21 -44.52 16.57 -16.04
N VAL A 22 -44.81 17.01 -17.27
CA VAL A 22 -45.92 17.93 -17.56
C VAL A 22 -47.27 17.30 -17.16
N LEU A 23 -47.50 16.02 -17.47
CA LEU A 23 -48.73 15.32 -17.10
C LEU A 23 -48.90 15.21 -15.58
N ILE A 24 -47.82 14.92 -14.83
CA ILE A 24 -47.86 14.90 -13.37
C ILE A 24 -48.19 16.28 -12.82
N VAL A 25 -47.55 17.34 -13.30
CA VAL A 25 -47.80 18.72 -12.88
C VAL A 25 -49.25 19.13 -13.16
N MET A 26 -49.77 18.86 -14.37
CA MET A 26 -51.18 19.10 -14.69
C MET A 26 -52.13 18.30 -13.78
N GLY A 27 -51.76 17.06 -13.44
CA GLY A 27 -52.52 16.22 -12.51
C GLY A 27 -52.58 16.75 -11.08
N LEU A 28 -51.48 17.35 -10.62
CA LEU A 28 -51.33 17.93 -9.29
C LEU A 28 -51.97 19.31 -9.15
N ILE A 29 -51.88 20.15 -10.19
CA ILE A 29 -52.59 21.45 -10.25
C ILE A 29 -54.10 21.21 -10.17
N GLY A 30 -54.57 20.10 -10.75
CA GLY A 30 -55.98 19.71 -10.77
C GLY A 30 -56.81 20.61 -11.66
N ARG A 31 -58.07 20.23 -11.91
CA ARG A 31 -59.04 21.10 -12.59
C ARG A 31 -59.91 21.78 -11.53
N PRO A 32 -60.25 23.07 -11.69
CA PRO A 32 -61.27 23.69 -10.85
C PRO A 32 -62.57 22.92 -11.06
N HIS A 33 -63.07 22.33 -9.98
CA HIS A 33 -64.39 21.74 -9.96
C HIS A 33 -65.29 22.71 -9.19
N PHE A 34 -66.41 23.08 -9.79
CA PHE A 34 -67.43 23.82 -9.04
C PHE A 34 -68.01 22.85 -8.03
N ASP A 35 -67.61 23.05 -6.78
CA ASP A 35 -68.09 22.29 -5.65
C ASP A 35 -69.28 23.03 -5.05
N ASP A 36 -70.05 22.28 -4.29
CA ASP A 36 -71.16 22.79 -3.50
C ASP A 36 -70.66 23.90 -2.55
N PRO A 37 -71.42 25.00 -2.36
CA PRO A 37 -70.98 26.10 -1.51
C PRO A 37 -70.72 25.62 -0.09
N ARG A 38 -69.46 25.68 0.34
CA ARG A 38 -69.04 25.31 1.70
C ARG A 38 -68.51 26.49 2.45
N CYS A 39 -68.76 26.54 3.75
CA CYS A 39 -68.18 27.56 4.63
C CYS A 39 -66.65 27.46 4.62
N ALA A 40 -65.95 28.57 4.35
CA ALA A 40 -64.48 28.58 4.26
C ALA A 40 -63.78 28.32 5.61
N GLY A 41 -64.46 28.61 6.72
CA GLY A 41 -63.98 28.34 8.09
C GLY A 41 -64.02 26.85 8.46
N CYS A 42 -65.22 26.25 8.53
CA CYS A 42 -65.41 24.87 9.00
C CYS A 42 -65.67 23.82 7.92
N GLY A 43 -65.93 24.21 6.65
CA GLY A 43 -66.24 23.28 5.56
C GLY A 43 -67.68 22.77 5.51
N TYR A 44 -68.58 23.29 6.37
CA TYR A 44 -70.00 22.95 6.39
C TYR A 44 -70.69 23.25 5.05
N ASP A 45 -71.55 22.34 4.58
CA ASP A 45 -72.31 22.47 3.33
C ASP A 45 -73.47 23.46 3.51
N LEU A 46 -73.45 24.55 2.74
CA LEU A 46 -74.42 25.64 2.85
C LEU A 46 -75.65 25.43 1.96
N ARG A 47 -75.75 24.32 1.22
CA ARG A 47 -76.93 24.02 0.35
C ARG A 47 -78.21 23.77 1.13
N THR A 48 -78.10 23.31 2.37
CA THR A 48 -79.24 22.99 3.23
C THR A 48 -79.91 24.23 3.82
N PHE A 49 -79.32 25.42 3.67
CA PHE A 49 -79.89 26.67 4.15
C PHE A 49 -80.67 27.40 3.05
N GLY A 50 -81.92 27.77 3.37
CA GLY A 50 -82.78 28.65 2.56
C GLY A 50 -82.27 30.10 2.52
N GLU A 51 -83.18 31.05 2.27
CA GLU A 51 -82.83 32.45 2.00
C GLU A 51 -82.02 33.13 3.15
N ARG A 52 -80.70 33.13 2.98
CA ARG A 52 -79.66 34.02 3.57
C ARG A 52 -79.52 34.08 5.10
N PRO A 53 -78.95 33.05 5.76
CA PRO A 53 -78.34 33.24 7.08
C PRO A 53 -77.08 34.11 6.98
N ALA A 54 -76.95 35.13 7.83
CA ALA A 54 -75.75 35.99 7.89
C ALA A 54 -74.52 35.27 8.48
N THR A 55 -74.73 34.15 9.18
CA THR A 55 -73.69 33.42 9.93
C THR A 55 -73.77 31.92 9.68
N CYS A 56 -72.61 31.26 9.63
CA CYS A 56 -72.50 29.81 9.55
C CYS A 56 -73.05 29.17 10.84
N PRO A 57 -73.94 28.15 10.75
CA PRO A 57 -74.55 27.52 11.92
C PRO A 57 -73.55 26.75 12.79
N GLU A 58 -72.49 26.19 12.19
CA GLU A 58 -71.54 25.35 12.92
C GLU A 58 -70.46 26.16 13.63
N CYS A 59 -69.88 27.14 12.93
CA CYS A 59 -68.70 27.86 13.43
C CYS A 59 -68.97 29.33 13.74
N GLY A 60 -70.20 29.81 13.51
CA GLY A 60 -70.58 31.22 13.72
C GLY A 60 -69.94 32.22 12.74
N ALA A 61 -69.13 31.77 11.78
CA ALA A 61 -68.44 32.66 10.85
C ALA A 61 -69.43 33.46 9.97
N SER A 62 -69.19 34.76 9.85
CA SER A 62 -70.00 35.67 9.03
C SER A 62 -69.86 35.33 7.54
N LEU A 63 -70.98 34.99 6.88
CA LEU A 63 -71.02 34.55 5.48
C LEU A 63 -71.07 35.70 4.47
N ASP A 64 -71.25 36.93 4.95
CA ASP A 64 -71.24 38.18 4.18
C ASP A 64 -69.83 38.62 3.73
N ARG A 65 -68.78 38.11 4.38
CA ARG A 65 -67.38 38.48 4.06
C ARG A 65 -66.94 37.87 2.73
N ARG A 66 -66.18 38.63 1.94
CA ARG A 66 -65.58 38.15 0.68
C ARG A 66 -64.66 36.96 0.97
N GLY A 67 -64.96 35.80 0.36
CA GLY A 67 -64.23 34.55 0.57
C GLY A 67 -64.74 33.69 1.73
N ALA A 68 -65.83 34.06 2.41
CA ALA A 68 -66.46 33.24 3.46
C ALA A 68 -67.09 31.95 2.90
N VAL A 69 -67.40 31.91 1.61
CA VAL A 69 -67.92 30.73 0.90
C VAL A 69 -66.91 30.28 -0.14
N ARG A 70 -66.51 29.00 -0.10
CA ARG A 70 -65.70 28.36 -1.14
C ARG A 70 -66.64 27.69 -2.14
N PHE A 71 -66.59 28.15 -3.40
CA PHE A 71 -67.37 27.61 -4.52
C PHE A 71 -66.56 26.69 -5.45
N ALA A 72 -65.25 26.61 -5.26
CA ALA A 72 -64.37 25.83 -6.12
C ALA A 72 -63.30 25.13 -5.29
N GLY A 73 -63.32 23.79 -5.32
CA GLY A 73 -62.19 22.97 -4.95
C GLY A 73 -61.34 22.65 -6.17
N LYS A 74 -60.05 22.39 -5.93
CA LYS A 74 -59.18 21.80 -6.96
C LYS A 74 -59.23 20.29 -6.78
N ARG A 75 -59.91 19.59 -7.69
CA ARG A 75 -59.88 18.12 -7.69
C ARG A 75 -58.65 17.67 -8.47
N ARG A 76 -57.70 17.05 -7.76
CA ARG A 76 -56.56 16.38 -8.39
C ARG A 76 -57.09 15.30 -9.33
N SER A 77 -56.50 15.20 -10.51
CA SER A 77 -56.90 14.20 -11.50
C SER A 77 -55.91 13.04 -11.47
N PRO A 78 -56.19 11.95 -10.72
CA PRO A 78 -55.24 10.87 -10.50
C PRO A 78 -54.82 10.17 -11.80
N ARG A 79 -55.69 10.17 -12.81
CA ARG A 79 -55.37 9.61 -14.13
C ARG A 79 -54.13 10.24 -14.77
N PHE A 80 -54.00 11.57 -14.70
CA PHE A 80 -52.83 12.27 -15.26
C PHE A 80 -51.54 11.96 -14.47
N ILE A 81 -51.65 11.83 -13.15
CA ILE A 81 -50.53 11.44 -12.28
C ILE A 81 -50.06 10.02 -12.62
N TRP A 82 -50.99 9.07 -12.77
CA TRP A 82 -50.68 7.68 -13.13
C TRP A 82 -50.04 7.57 -14.51
N VAL A 83 -50.62 8.20 -15.53
CA VAL A 83 -50.07 8.17 -16.90
C VAL A 83 -48.69 8.82 -16.96
N GLY A 84 -48.51 9.99 -16.33
CA GLY A 84 -47.20 10.65 -16.31
C GLY A 84 -46.14 9.83 -15.55
N SER A 85 -46.51 9.21 -14.43
CA SER A 85 -45.60 8.35 -13.66
C SER A 85 -45.20 7.09 -14.45
N ALA A 86 -46.15 6.42 -15.10
CA ALA A 86 -45.88 5.27 -15.94
C ALA A 86 -44.92 5.61 -17.10
N LEU A 87 -45.10 6.77 -17.72
CA LEU A 87 -44.23 7.24 -18.80
C LEU A 87 -42.79 7.47 -18.32
N ILE A 88 -42.60 8.09 -17.15
CA ILE A 88 -41.26 8.28 -16.55
C ILE A 88 -40.58 6.94 -16.24
N VAL A 89 -41.33 5.97 -15.69
CA VAL A 89 -40.79 4.64 -15.38
C VAL A 89 -40.32 3.93 -16.64
N VAL A 90 -41.09 3.98 -17.74
CA VAL A 90 -40.69 3.38 -19.02
C VAL A 90 -39.38 4.00 -19.53
N VAL A 91 -39.25 5.33 -19.47
CA VAL A 91 -38.00 6.02 -19.87
C VAL A 91 -36.82 5.56 -19.02
N LEU A 92 -36.99 5.48 -17.69
CA LEU A 92 -35.93 5.01 -16.78
C LEU A 92 -35.51 3.56 -17.06
N VAL A 93 -36.46 2.65 -17.30
CA VAL A 93 -36.17 1.26 -17.62
C VAL A 93 -35.35 1.15 -18.91
N VAL A 94 -35.69 1.93 -19.95
CA VAL A 94 -34.93 1.94 -21.21
C VAL A 94 -33.51 2.47 -21.01
N VAL A 95 -33.33 3.55 -20.24
CA VAL A 95 -32.01 4.13 -19.96
C VAL A 95 -31.15 3.16 -19.15
N VAL A 96 -31.65 2.65 -18.03
CA VAL A 96 -30.91 1.74 -17.16
C VAL A 96 -30.62 0.43 -17.87
N GLY A 97 -31.61 -0.15 -18.57
CA GLY A 97 -31.44 -1.36 -19.36
C GLY A 97 -30.41 -1.19 -20.49
N GLY A 98 -30.42 -0.04 -21.17
CA GLY A 98 -29.43 0.29 -22.20
C GLY A 98 -28.01 0.38 -21.66
N VAL A 99 -27.81 1.04 -20.51
CA VAL A 99 -26.49 1.14 -19.85
C VAL A 99 -25.98 -0.23 -19.41
N LEU A 100 -26.83 -1.05 -18.81
CA LEU A 100 -26.46 -2.40 -18.40
C LEU A 100 -26.10 -3.28 -19.60
N ALA A 101 -26.92 -3.26 -20.65
CA ALA A 101 -26.64 -4.00 -21.88
C ALA A 101 -25.32 -3.56 -22.55
N ALA A 102 -25.04 -2.26 -22.58
CA ALA A 102 -23.78 -1.73 -23.10
C ALA A 102 -22.58 -2.20 -22.27
N ARG A 103 -22.68 -2.16 -20.94
CA ARG A 103 -21.62 -2.69 -20.03
C ARG A 103 -21.37 -4.17 -20.26
N PHE A 104 -22.43 -4.98 -20.38
CA PHE A 104 -22.30 -6.40 -20.68
C PHE A 104 -21.68 -6.66 -22.06
N ALA A 105 -22.00 -5.84 -23.08
CA ALA A 105 -21.40 -5.95 -24.39
C ALA A 105 -19.90 -5.60 -24.37
N VAL A 106 -19.51 -4.53 -23.68
CA VAL A 106 -18.10 -4.15 -23.51
C VAL A 106 -17.33 -5.20 -22.71
N ALA A 107 -17.90 -5.71 -21.62
CA ALA A 107 -17.29 -6.78 -20.83
C ALA A 107 -17.08 -8.06 -21.67
N ARG A 108 -18.05 -8.43 -22.53
CA ARG A 108 -17.88 -9.54 -23.47
C ARG A 108 -16.83 -9.26 -24.54
N GLN A 109 -16.76 -8.04 -25.07
CA GLN A 109 -15.72 -7.67 -26.03
C GLN A 109 -14.33 -7.68 -25.40
N MET A 110 -14.18 -7.20 -24.16
CA MET A 110 -12.92 -7.29 -23.42
C MET A 110 -12.56 -8.73 -23.11
N ALA A 111 -13.52 -9.57 -22.70
CA ALA A 111 -13.29 -11.00 -22.50
C ALA A 111 -12.86 -11.70 -23.80
N ALA A 112 -13.46 -11.35 -24.94
CA ALA A 112 -13.13 -11.92 -26.25
C ALA A 112 -11.81 -11.37 -26.85
N ALA A 113 -11.53 -10.08 -26.65
CA ALA A 113 -10.28 -9.45 -27.05
C ALA A 113 -9.11 -9.98 -26.21
N ASN A 114 -9.33 -10.12 -24.90
CA ASN A 114 -8.38 -10.81 -24.03
C ASN A 114 -8.26 -12.27 -24.45
N SER A 115 -9.32 -13.01 -24.78
CA SER A 115 -9.17 -14.42 -25.21
C SER A 115 -8.47 -14.60 -26.56
N SER A 116 -8.40 -13.56 -27.40
CA SER A 116 -7.73 -13.63 -28.72
C SER A 116 -6.33 -13.05 -28.74
N GLN A 117 -5.97 -12.19 -27.77
CA GLN A 117 -4.58 -11.84 -27.46
C GLN A 117 -3.96 -12.70 -26.35
N VAL A 118 -4.76 -13.48 -25.62
CA VAL A 118 -4.29 -14.55 -24.76
C VAL A 118 -3.80 -15.68 -25.67
N PHE A 119 -2.50 -15.59 -25.99
CA PHE A 119 -1.62 -16.75 -26.06
C PHE A 119 -2.09 -17.90 -26.95
N ASN A 120 -2.44 -17.60 -28.21
CA ASN A 120 -2.22 -18.58 -29.28
C ASN A 120 -0.74 -18.60 -29.73
N THR A 121 0.15 -17.97 -28.97
CA THR A 121 1.47 -18.52 -28.72
C THR A 121 1.28 -19.63 -27.70
N ARG A 122 1.47 -20.89 -28.09
CA ARG A 122 2.34 -21.74 -27.26
C ARG A 122 3.51 -20.82 -26.94
N GLY A 123 3.55 -20.23 -25.74
CA GLY A 123 4.69 -19.42 -25.31
C GLY A 123 5.93 -20.21 -25.69
N PRO A 124 6.99 -19.56 -26.19
CA PRO A 124 8.17 -20.29 -26.66
C PRO A 124 8.49 -21.34 -25.59
N ALA A 125 8.58 -22.61 -26.02
CA ALA A 125 8.59 -23.77 -25.12
C ALA A 125 9.44 -23.44 -23.89
N LEU A 126 9.00 -23.76 -22.67
CA LEU A 126 9.58 -23.21 -21.43
C LEU A 126 11.13 -23.17 -21.42
N GLY A 127 11.80 -24.09 -22.14
CA GLY A 127 13.23 -23.98 -22.46
C GLY A 127 13.73 -22.61 -22.95
N ALA A 128 12.96 -21.85 -23.73
CA ALA A 128 13.26 -20.49 -24.15
C ALA A 128 13.04 -19.44 -23.05
N LEU A 129 12.06 -19.66 -22.16
CA LEU A 129 11.85 -18.84 -20.95
C LEU A 129 12.92 -19.12 -19.89
N LEU A 130 13.42 -20.35 -19.79
CA LEU A 130 14.55 -20.70 -18.93
C LEU A 130 15.87 -20.09 -19.42
N GLN A 131 15.93 -19.67 -20.69
CA GLN A 131 17.01 -18.85 -21.21
C GLN A 131 16.76 -17.35 -21.04
N ALA A 132 15.53 -16.94 -20.69
CA ALA A 132 15.24 -15.57 -20.32
C ALA A 132 15.78 -15.31 -18.91
N ASP A 133 16.19 -14.07 -18.67
CA ASP A 133 16.70 -13.62 -17.38
C ASP A 133 15.57 -13.69 -16.33
N PRO A 134 15.70 -14.48 -15.24
CA PRO A 134 14.73 -14.54 -14.15
C PRO A 134 14.52 -13.22 -13.40
N SER A 135 15.32 -12.19 -13.68
CA SER A 135 15.05 -10.82 -13.25
C SER A 135 14.01 -10.08 -14.11
N ASP A 136 13.61 -10.63 -15.26
CA ASP A 136 12.53 -10.09 -16.09
C ASP A 136 11.16 -10.38 -15.45
N GLY A 137 10.40 -9.33 -15.16
CA GLY A 137 9.05 -9.46 -14.60
C GLY A 137 8.09 -10.26 -15.49
N LEU A 138 8.33 -10.34 -16.80
CA LEU A 138 7.53 -11.16 -17.72
C LEU A 138 7.73 -12.67 -17.46
N PHE A 139 8.91 -13.08 -17.01
CA PHE A 139 9.19 -14.48 -16.65
C PHE A 139 8.28 -14.93 -15.51
N TRP A 140 8.18 -14.13 -14.44
CA TRP A 140 7.32 -14.43 -13.29
C TRP A 140 5.83 -14.35 -13.60
N PHE A 141 5.42 -13.47 -14.51
CA PHE A 141 4.03 -13.39 -14.95
C PHE A 141 3.59 -14.65 -15.71
N GLU A 142 4.44 -15.17 -16.60
CA GLU A 142 4.16 -16.43 -17.30
C GLU A 142 4.12 -17.62 -16.35
N ILE A 143 5.03 -17.69 -15.36
CA ILE A 143 5.01 -18.74 -14.33
C ILE A 143 3.70 -18.69 -13.53
N ASP A 144 3.29 -17.50 -13.06
CA ASP A 144 2.05 -17.30 -12.32
C ASP A 144 0.82 -17.70 -13.16
N SER A 145 0.81 -17.33 -14.44
CA SER A 145 -0.23 -17.74 -15.40
C SER A 145 -0.34 -19.26 -15.50
N ARG A 146 0.78 -19.98 -15.65
CA ARG A 146 0.81 -21.45 -15.75
C ARG A 146 0.44 -22.15 -14.43
N LEU A 147 0.87 -21.61 -13.30
CA LEU A 147 0.49 -22.10 -11.97
C LEU A 147 -1.02 -22.00 -11.76
N LYS A 148 -1.63 -20.86 -12.13
CA LYS A 148 -3.08 -20.64 -12.05
C LYS A 148 -3.87 -21.51 -13.02
N ALA A 149 -3.32 -21.76 -14.21
CA ALA A 149 -3.91 -22.65 -15.21
C ALA A 149 -3.71 -24.15 -14.90
N GLY A 150 -2.85 -24.50 -13.94
CA GLY A 150 -2.47 -25.88 -13.65
C GLY A 150 -1.68 -26.55 -14.78
N THR A 151 -0.99 -25.75 -15.61
CA THR A 151 -0.22 -26.24 -16.76
C THR A 151 1.28 -26.32 -16.50
N LEU A 152 1.76 -25.78 -15.37
CA LEU A 152 3.16 -25.88 -14.97
C LEU A 152 3.46 -27.31 -14.47
N THR A 153 4.42 -27.99 -15.10
CA THR A 153 4.81 -29.35 -14.68
C THR A 153 5.88 -29.35 -13.59
N ALA A 154 6.08 -30.49 -12.91
CA ALA A 154 7.11 -30.62 -11.88
C ALA A 154 8.56 -30.50 -12.42
N GLU A 155 8.79 -30.96 -13.66
CA GLU A 155 10.08 -30.82 -14.35
C GLU A 155 10.39 -29.35 -14.67
N GLU A 156 9.36 -28.63 -15.12
CA GLU A 156 9.41 -27.19 -15.38
C GLU A 156 9.70 -26.40 -14.09
N ALA A 157 8.99 -26.70 -13.00
CA ALA A 157 9.22 -26.09 -11.69
C ALA A 157 10.64 -26.36 -11.16
N THR A 158 11.15 -27.57 -11.34
CA THR A 158 12.53 -27.94 -10.97
C THR A 158 13.57 -27.17 -11.79
N SER A 159 13.30 -26.98 -13.09
CA SER A 159 14.17 -26.18 -13.97
C SER A 159 14.24 -24.71 -13.54
N ILE A 160 13.11 -24.14 -13.09
CA ILE A 160 13.04 -22.77 -12.57
C ILE A 160 13.92 -22.62 -11.32
N VAL A 161 13.80 -23.54 -10.36
CA VAL A 161 14.63 -23.52 -9.14
C VAL A 161 16.11 -23.70 -9.46
N THR A 162 16.44 -24.56 -10.43
CA THR A 162 17.83 -24.77 -10.86
C THR A 162 18.41 -23.52 -11.52
N ALA A 163 17.64 -22.82 -12.36
CA ALA A 163 18.05 -21.57 -12.97
C ALA A 163 18.29 -20.46 -11.93
N LEU A 164 17.38 -20.35 -10.94
CA LEU A 164 17.55 -19.45 -9.79
C LEU A 164 18.82 -19.76 -8.99
N ALA A 165 19.12 -21.04 -8.74
CA ALA A 165 20.32 -21.45 -8.04
C ALA A 165 21.60 -21.10 -8.80
N ALA A 166 21.59 -21.25 -10.14
CA ALA A 166 22.72 -20.88 -10.98
C ALA A 166 23.00 -19.37 -10.93
N ILE A 167 21.96 -18.53 -10.88
CA ILE A 167 22.10 -17.08 -10.72
C ILE A 167 22.66 -16.74 -9.35
N ALA A 168 22.14 -17.37 -8.30
CA ALA A 168 22.64 -17.19 -6.95
C ALA A 168 24.14 -17.54 -6.83
N GLU A 169 24.58 -18.60 -7.50
CA GLU A 169 25.99 -19.00 -7.54
C GLU A 169 26.85 -18.02 -8.36
N ALA A 170 26.35 -17.57 -9.51
CA ALA A 170 27.05 -16.61 -10.36
C ALA A 170 27.27 -15.27 -9.63
N GLU A 171 26.27 -14.78 -8.89
CA GLU A 171 26.37 -13.56 -8.09
C GLU A 171 27.33 -13.71 -6.91
N ARG A 172 27.40 -14.90 -6.28
CA ARG A 172 28.35 -15.18 -5.20
C ARG A 172 29.81 -15.00 -5.63
N GLY A 173 30.13 -15.29 -6.89
CA GLY A 173 31.49 -15.19 -7.44
C GLY A 173 31.92 -13.79 -7.86
N ALA A 174 31.00 -12.82 -7.96
CA ALA A 174 31.27 -11.51 -8.52
C ALA A 174 31.80 -10.51 -7.46
N PRO A 175 33.09 -10.11 -7.49
CA PRO A 175 33.63 -9.13 -6.54
C PRO A 175 32.95 -7.77 -6.73
N GLY A 176 32.41 -7.20 -5.64
CA GLY A 176 31.79 -5.87 -5.63
C GLY A 176 30.31 -5.83 -6.03
N VAL A 177 29.71 -6.95 -6.41
CA VAL A 177 28.26 -7.06 -6.60
C VAL A 177 27.66 -7.56 -5.29
N HIS A 178 27.52 -6.67 -4.30
CA HIS A 178 26.51 -6.84 -3.25
C HIS A 178 25.13 -6.52 -3.83
N GLY A 179 24.83 -7.15 -4.97
CA GLY A 179 23.72 -6.80 -5.83
C GLY A 179 22.39 -7.19 -5.18
N PRO A 180 21.38 -6.32 -5.25
CA PRO A 180 20.04 -6.64 -4.77
C PRO A 180 19.33 -7.73 -5.61
N SER A 181 19.92 -8.24 -6.68
CA SER A 181 19.24 -9.03 -7.70
C SER A 181 18.75 -10.39 -7.20
N LEU A 182 19.55 -11.21 -6.50
CA LEU A 182 19.03 -12.46 -5.95
C LEU A 182 17.97 -12.25 -4.84
N PRO A 183 18.20 -11.43 -3.79
CA PRO A 183 17.17 -11.16 -2.79
C PRO A 183 15.89 -10.59 -3.41
N PHE A 184 16.02 -9.73 -4.42
CA PHE A 184 14.89 -9.13 -5.11
C PHE A 184 14.16 -10.13 -6.01
N ALA A 185 14.88 -10.96 -6.77
CA ALA A 185 14.29 -12.03 -7.58
C ALA A 185 13.53 -13.02 -6.69
N LEU A 186 14.15 -13.44 -5.59
CA LEU A 186 13.50 -14.28 -4.59
C LEU A 186 12.26 -13.59 -4.01
N MET A 187 12.34 -12.31 -3.65
CA MET A 187 11.23 -11.54 -3.11
C MET A 187 10.07 -11.41 -4.11
N GLN A 188 10.36 -11.19 -5.40
CA GLN A 188 9.34 -11.14 -6.46
C GLN A 188 8.73 -12.51 -6.75
N SER A 189 9.51 -13.58 -6.59
CA SER A 189 9.10 -14.96 -6.87
C SER A 189 8.45 -15.70 -5.70
N GLY A 190 8.43 -15.10 -4.51
CA GLY A 190 8.09 -15.78 -3.26
C GLY A 190 6.73 -16.46 -3.35
N ASP A 191 5.72 -15.74 -3.82
CA ASP A 191 4.36 -16.25 -3.98
C ASP A 191 4.27 -17.42 -4.98
N GLN A 192 5.01 -17.37 -6.08
CA GLN A 192 5.03 -18.42 -7.09
C GLN A 192 5.76 -19.67 -6.59
N LEU A 193 6.92 -19.52 -5.97
CA LEU A 193 7.66 -20.62 -5.35
C LEU A 193 6.81 -21.29 -4.25
N ASP A 194 6.14 -20.50 -3.42
CA ASP A 194 5.23 -20.98 -2.39
C ASP A 194 4.04 -21.77 -2.97
N GLN A 195 3.45 -21.29 -4.07
CA GLN A 195 2.43 -22.04 -4.81
C GLN A 195 2.97 -23.35 -5.39
N MET A 196 4.18 -23.36 -5.96
CA MET A 196 4.81 -24.59 -6.46
C MET A 196 4.99 -25.62 -5.33
N ILE A 197 5.41 -25.19 -4.14
CA ILE A 197 5.56 -26.05 -2.96
C ILE A 197 4.19 -26.61 -2.54
N ARG A 198 3.17 -25.74 -2.38
CA ARG A 198 1.82 -26.16 -1.99
C ARG A 198 1.16 -27.11 -2.98
N GLN A 199 1.43 -26.94 -4.27
CA GLN A 199 0.92 -27.83 -5.32
C GLN A 199 1.74 -29.12 -5.45
N GLY A 200 2.82 -29.30 -4.69
CA GLY A 200 3.68 -30.49 -4.75
C GLY A 200 4.49 -30.58 -6.04
N LEU A 201 4.73 -29.45 -6.73
CA LEU A 201 5.49 -29.41 -7.98
C LEU A 201 7.01 -29.48 -7.75
N LEU A 202 7.48 -29.14 -6.54
CA LEU A 202 8.89 -29.23 -6.18
C LEU A 202 9.17 -30.54 -5.43
N GLY A 203 10.03 -31.38 -6.01
CA GLY A 203 10.57 -32.56 -5.34
C GLY A 203 11.53 -32.21 -4.20
N ALA A 204 11.92 -33.23 -3.42
CA ALA A 204 12.83 -33.06 -2.29
C ALA A 204 14.17 -32.43 -2.67
N GLU A 205 14.74 -32.79 -3.83
CA GLU A 205 16.00 -32.22 -4.33
C GLU A 205 15.88 -30.73 -4.65
N SER A 206 14.81 -30.32 -5.35
CA SER A 206 14.56 -28.91 -5.67
C SER A 206 14.29 -28.08 -4.40
N LEU A 207 13.59 -28.66 -3.42
CA LEU A 207 13.37 -28.02 -2.11
C LEU A 207 14.68 -27.83 -1.34
N ASP A 208 15.58 -28.80 -1.38
CA ASP A 208 16.91 -28.73 -0.76
C ASP A 208 17.81 -27.69 -1.46
N VAL A 209 17.78 -27.62 -2.79
CA VAL A 209 18.44 -26.54 -3.54
C VAL A 209 17.90 -25.17 -3.13
N LEU A 210 16.58 -24.99 -3.12
CA LEU A 210 15.95 -23.74 -2.72
C LEU A 210 16.28 -23.38 -1.25
N ALA A 211 16.25 -24.36 -0.36
CA ALA A 211 16.57 -24.15 1.05
C ALA A 211 18.05 -23.77 1.25
N ARG A 212 18.99 -24.37 0.51
CA ARG A 212 20.39 -23.94 0.48
C ARG A 212 20.55 -22.50 -0.02
N MET A 213 19.84 -22.14 -1.10
CA MET A 213 19.87 -20.77 -1.60
C MET A 213 19.42 -19.76 -0.55
N LEU A 214 18.40 -20.09 0.25
CA LEU A 214 17.89 -19.24 1.32
C LEU A 214 18.84 -19.20 2.53
N SER A 215 19.54 -20.29 2.82
CA SER A 215 20.48 -20.37 3.95
C SER A 215 21.84 -19.73 3.64
N ASP A 216 22.28 -19.76 2.39
CA ASP A 216 23.61 -19.31 1.96
C ASP A 216 23.70 -17.80 1.70
N VAL A 217 22.60 -17.06 1.88
CA VAL A 217 22.60 -15.60 1.75
C VAL A 217 23.44 -15.00 2.87
N LYS A 218 24.67 -14.61 2.54
CA LYS A 218 25.58 -13.93 3.47
C LYS A 218 24.93 -12.62 3.94
N THR A 219 24.89 -12.45 5.26
CA THR A 219 24.48 -11.20 5.88
C THR A 219 25.56 -10.16 5.60
N PRO A 220 25.24 -9.03 4.96
CA PRO A 220 26.23 -7.98 4.80
C PRO A 220 26.66 -7.47 6.18
N ALA A 221 27.97 -7.33 6.37
CA ALA A 221 28.54 -6.66 7.54
C ALA A 221 28.17 -5.18 7.49
N ILE A 222 27.31 -4.71 8.39
CA ILE A 222 26.96 -3.29 8.49
C ILE A 222 27.80 -2.69 9.63
N PRO A 223 28.75 -1.79 9.34
CA PRO A 223 29.46 -1.07 10.40
C PRO A 223 28.44 -0.23 11.19
N THR A 224 28.41 -0.42 12.50
CA THR A 224 27.41 0.20 13.38
C THR A 224 28.13 1.03 14.44
N LYS A 225 27.56 2.16 14.87
CA LYS A 225 28.09 2.93 16.02
C LYS A 225 27.10 2.85 17.17
N ALA A 226 27.59 2.68 18.39
CA ALA A 226 26.74 2.49 19.56
C ALA A 226 27.19 3.33 20.76
N ILE A 227 26.24 3.88 21.52
CA ILE A 227 26.53 4.62 22.76
C ILE A 227 26.68 3.64 23.91
N VAL A 228 27.78 3.77 24.66
CA VAL A 228 27.99 3.05 25.91
C VAL A 228 27.33 3.82 27.07
N ARG A 229 26.02 3.63 27.30
CA ARG A 229 25.36 4.18 28.50
C ARG A 229 24.72 3.11 29.41
N GLU A 230 24.49 1.90 28.89
CA GLU A 230 23.86 0.75 29.58
C GLU A 230 24.49 -0.55 29.01
N PRO A 231 24.24 -1.77 29.57
CA PRO A 231 24.56 -3.02 28.88
C PRO A 231 24.13 -2.90 27.41
N LEU A 232 25.09 -3.07 26.50
CA LEU A 232 24.84 -2.75 25.11
C LEU A 232 23.88 -3.81 24.56
N GLN A 233 22.64 -3.40 24.34
CA GLN A 233 21.68 -4.20 23.60
C GLN A 233 22.04 -4.09 22.13
N ILE A 234 22.80 -5.07 21.65
CA ILE A 234 23.08 -5.20 20.22
C ILE A 234 21.88 -5.91 19.62
N ASP A 235 21.05 -5.13 18.95
CA ASP A 235 19.99 -5.69 18.13
C ASP A 235 20.61 -6.18 16.83
N PHE A 236 20.84 -7.48 16.74
CA PHE A 236 21.06 -8.07 15.42
C PHE A 236 19.71 -8.15 14.73
N TRP A 237 19.43 -7.14 13.93
CA TRP A 237 18.44 -7.25 12.87
C TRP A 237 19.07 -8.18 11.83
N SER A 238 18.84 -9.49 11.98
CA SER A 238 18.84 -10.34 10.79
C SER A 238 17.90 -9.63 9.82
N LEU A 239 18.42 -9.17 8.69
CA LEU A 239 17.65 -8.61 7.57
C LEU A 239 16.73 -9.70 7.00
N SER A 240 15.78 -10.19 7.80
CA SER A 240 14.64 -10.96 7.34
C SER A 240 13.64 -10.08 6.60
N THR A 241 13.87 -8.77 6.52
CA THR A 241 13.17 -7.85 5.59
C THR A 241 13.22 -8.32 4.14
N ASN A 242 14.26 -9.08 3.78
CA ASN A 242 14.43 -9.63 2.43
C ASN A 242 14.21 -11.15 2.42
N GLN A 243 13.63 -11.75 3.46
CA GLN A 243 13.17 -13.13 3.31
C GLN A 243 12.06 -13.10 2.25
N PRO A 244 12.20 -13.87 1.17
CA PRO A 244 11.14 -13.96 0.19
C PRO A 244 9.88 -14.49 0.88
N PRO A 245 8.69 -14.01 0.49
CA PRO A 245 7.41 -14.43 1.07
C PRO A 245 7.07 -15.86 0.62
N ILE A 246 7.93 -16.82 0.93
CA ILE A 246 7.65 -18.24 0.70
C ILE A 246 7.02 -18.74 1.99
N ASP A 247 5.71 -18.54 2.14
CA ASP A 247 5.03 -18.88 3.40
C ASP A 247 5.23 -20.35 3.81
N SER A 248 5.48 -21.25 2.85
CA SER A 248 5.77 -22.67 3.06
C SER A 248 7.17 -22.96 3.64
N LEU A 249 8.11 -22.00 3.59
CA LEU A 249 9.48 -22.14 4.09
C LEU A 249 9.82 -20.98 5.03
N ARG A 250 10.18 -21.28 6.28
CA ARG A 250 10.68 -20.29 7.24
C ARG A 250 12.16 -20.46 7.46
N THR A 251 12.91 -19.36 7.37
CA THR A 251 14.31 -19.34 7.80
C THR A 251 14.37 -18.86 9.25
N VAL A 252 14.80 -19.73 10.15
CA VAL A 252 15.06 -19.48 11.56
C VAL A 252 16.56 -19.21 11.71
N VAL A 253 16.92 -18.12 12.37
CA VAL A 253 18.33 -17.82 12.68
C VAL A 253 18.53 -18.00 14.16
N LEU A 254 19.36 -18.98 14.52
CA LEU A 254 19.73 -19.29 15.90
C LEU A 254 21.14 -18.77 16.14
N PRO A 255 21.38 -17.85 17.07
CA PRO A 255 22.74 -17.50 17.41
C PRO A 255 23.38 -18.66 18.18
N ARG A 256 24.68 -18.85 17.98
CA ARG A 256 25.47 -19.85 18.71
C ARG A 256 26.45 -19.19 19.65
N GLU A 257 27.20 -18.21 19.17
CA GLU A 257 28.31 -17.64 19.91
C GLU A 257 28.52 -16.19 19.49
N LEU A 258 28.65 -15.27 20.46
CA LEU A 258 29.12 -13.92 20.19
C LEU A 258 30.54 -13.76 20.73
N ARG A 259 31.46 -13.40 19.83
CA ARG A 259 32.80 -12.97 20.17
C ARG A 259 32.93 -11.46 20.01
N ILE A 260 33.61 -10.82 20.96
CA ILE A 260 33.98 -9.40 20.93
C ILE A 260 35.50 -9.35 21.01
N ASP A 261 36.13 -8.79 19.99
CA ASP A 261 37.60 -8.75 19.85
C ASP A 261 38.25 -10.13 20.01
N GLY A 262 37.61 -11.15 19.44
CA GLY A 262 38.04 -12.55 19.50
C GLY A 262 37.82 -13.25 20.85
N LYS A 263 37.23 -12.58 21.85
CA LYS A 263 36.86 -13.19 23.14
C LYS A 263 35.40 -13.59 23.14
N VAL A 264 35.11 -14.80 23.58
CA VAL A 264 33.74 -15.29 23.74
C VAL A 264 33.09 -14.58 24.92
N GLU A 265 32.13 -13.70 24.64
CA GLU A 265 31.45 -12.89 25.67
C GLU A 265 30.05 -13.43 25.97
N TRP A 266 29.43 -14.16 25.03
CA TRP A 266 28.08 -14.67 25.21
C TRP A 266 27.83 -16.01 24.51
N THR A 267 27.14 -16.90 25.21
CA THR A 267 26.64 -18.19 24.74
C THR A 267 25.17 -18.27 25.16
N PRO A 268 24.23 -18.57 24.25
CA PRO A 268 22.81 -18.34 24.47
C PRO A 268 22.24 -19.12 25.66
N ALA A 269 21.66 -18.38 26.61
CA ALA A 269 20.62 -18.89 27.50
C ALA A 269 19.27 -18.42 26.94
N THR A 270 18.60 -19.30 26.18
CA THR A 270 17.20 -19.18 25.71
C THR A 270 16.84 -17.94 24.87
N ALA A 271 16.48 -18.12 23.60
CA ALA A 271 15.87 -17.07 22.77
C ALA A 271 14.48 -16.72 23.33
N GLU A 272 14.27 -15.47 23.75
CA GLU A 272 12.98 -14.99 24.24
C GLU A 272 12.01 -14.80 23.04
N LYS A 273 10.85 -15.49 23.08
CA LYS A 273 9.80 -15.31 22.05
C LYS A 273 9.19 -13.92 22.19
N ASP A 274 9.21 -13.13 21.12
CA ASP A 274 8.32 -11.97 21.02
C ASP A 274 6.87 -12.45 21.12
N SER A 275 6.16 -11.93 22.13
CA SER A 275 4.82 -12.32 22.57
C SER A 275 3.70 -12.03 21.55
N ARG A 276 3.98 -11.39 20.42
CA ARG A 276 2.93 -10.86 19.53
C ARG A 276 2.53 -11.75 18.35
N GLY A 277 3.18 -12.89 18.12
CA GLY A 277 2.70 -13.94 17.20
C GLY A 277 2.40 -13.52 15.75
N ARG A 278 2.80 -12.31 15.34
CA ARG A 278 2.56 -11.77 14.00
C ARG A 278 3.88 -11.31 13.40
N SER A 279 4.18 -11.87 12.22
CA SER A 279 5.28 -11.57 11.29
C SER A 279 6.72 -11.78 11.78
N GLY A 280 7.41 -12.74 11.15
CA GLY A 280 8.76 -12.69 10.52
C GLY A 280 9.99 -12.10 11.20
N TRP A 281 9.88 -11.42 12.33
CA TRP A 281 10.98 -10.66 12.92
C TRP A 281 11.52 -11.40 14.14
N GLN A 282 12.66 -12.08 13.97
CA GLN A 282 13.46 -12.53 15.11
C GLN A 282 14.41 -11.39 15.47
N ARG A 283 14.04 -10.62 16.49
CA ARG A 283 14.96 -9.67 17.10
C ARG A 283 15.90 -10.45 18.00
N LEU A 284 17.16 -10.50 17.62
CA LEU A 284 18.17 -11.06 18.49
C LEU A 284 18.68 -9.98 19.43
N ASN A 285 18.20 -10.01 20.67
CA ASN A 285 18.73 -9.15 21.71
C ASN A 285 19.95 -9.85 22.33
N VAL A 286 21.16 -9.44 21.95
CA VAL A 286 22.36 -9.87 22.65
C VAL A 286 22.77 -8.74 23.59
N GLN A 287 22.73 -9.02 24.90
CA GLN A 287 23.29 -8.12 25.90
C GLN A 287 24.79 -8.39 25.97
N ALA A 288 25.58 -7.51 25.36
CA ALA A 288 27.02 -7.53 25.57
C ALA A 288 27.34 -6.89 26.93
N PRO A 289 28.30 -7.43 27.71
CA PRO A 289 28.86 -6.72 28.84
C PRO A 289 29.41 -5.37 28.37
N SER A 290 29.47 -4.38 29.28
CA SER A 290 29.87 -3.01 28.97
C SER A 290 31.15 -2.98 28.12
N LEU A 291 31.01 -2.61 26.84
CA LEU A 291 32.15 -2.40 25.95
C LEU A 291 32.99 -1.23 26.49
N LEU A 292 34.32 -1.35 26.36
CA LEU A 292 35.20 -0.21 26.59
C LEU A 292 34.98 0.83 25.48
N LEU A 293 35.46 2.06 25.67
CA LEU A 293 35.44 3.05 24.58
C LEU A 293 36.44 2.61 23.51
N GLY A 294 36.02 2.59 22.24
CA GLY A 294 36.87 2.18 21.12
C GLY A 294 36.12 1.45 20.01
N VAL A 295 36.87 0.97 19.02
CA VAL A 295 36.35 0.13 17.94
C VAL A 295 36.50 -1.32 18.36
N HIS A 296 35.40 -2.06 18.31
CA HIS A 296 35.31 -3.48 18.63
C HIS A 296 34.92 -4.27 17.39
N GLU A 297 35.53 -5.43 17.19
CA GLU A 297 35.07 -6.41 16.21
C GLU A 297 34.10 -7.38 16.88
N LEU A 298 32.89 -7.45 16.35
CA LEU A 298 31.88 -8.42 16.73
C LEU A 298 31.90 -9.56 15.72
N GLU A 299 32.02 -10.79 16.21
CA GLU A 299 31.79 -11.99 15.42
C GLU A 299 30.61 -12.75 16.05
N LEU A 300 29.47 -12.80 15.36
CA LEU A 300 28.33 -13.59 15.78
C LEU A 300 28.25 -14.84 14.91
N ASP A 301 28.58 -15.99 15.49
CA ASP A 301 28.34 -17.29 14.87
C ASP A 301 26.84 -17.57 14.95
N VAL A 302 26.18 -17.69 13.80
CA VAL A 302 24.76 -18.02 13.66
C VAL A 302 24.58 -19.33 12.93
N GLU A 303 23.46 -19.97 13.22
CA GLU A 303 22.97 -21.19 12.61
C GLU A 303 21.63 -20.88 11.94
N ARG A 304 21.60 -21.02 10.62
CA ARG A 304 20.41 -20.80 9.80
C ARG A 304 19.75 -22.13 9.53
N LEU A 305 18.46 -22.22 9.83
CA LEU A 305 17.63 -23.40 9.58
C LEU A 305 16.46 -23.01 8.70
N VAL A 306 16.25 -23.75 7.62
CA VAL A 306 15.05 -23.61 6.78
C VAL A 306 14.07 -24.72 7.14
N VAL A 307 12.88 -24.35 7.61
CA VAL A 307 11.84 -25.28 8.08
C VAL A 307 10.55 -25.12 7.28
N ARG A 308 9.83 -26.22 7.04
CA ARG A 308 8.47 -26.15 6.44
C ARG A 308 7.43 -25.66 7.44
N THR A 309 6.45 -24.88 6.98
CA THR A 309 5.42 -24.27 7.84
C THR A 309 4.12 -25.04 7.94
N ASP A 310 3.92 -26.07 7.13
CA ASP A 310 2.73 -26.92 7.10
C ASP A 310 2.53 -27.81 8.33
N GLY A 311 3.37 -27.67 9.37
CA GLY A 311 2.91 -27.83 10.75
C GLY A 311 3.57 -28.90 11.62
N SER A 312 4.85 -29.25 11.44
CA SER A 312 5.54 -30.16 12.38
C SER A 312 6.67 -29.55 13.23
N VAL A 313 6.78 -28.23 13.34
CA VAL A 313 7.70 -27.62 14.35
C VAL A 313 6.96 -26.68 15.29
N VAL A 314 6.56 -27.22 16.43
CA VAL A 314 6.41 -26.42 17.65
C VAL A 314 7.81 -26.26 18.21
N LEU A 315 8.34 -25.03 18.21
CA LEU A 315 9.58 -24.72 18.92
C LEU A 315 9.42 -25.22 20.38
N PRO A 316 10.32 -26.11 20.87
CA PRO A 316 10.28 -26.56 22.24
C PRO A 316 10.33 -25.36 23.19
N PRO A 317 9.49 -25.32 24.25
CA PRO A 317 9.44 -24.20 25.19
C PRO A 317 10.71 -24.02 26.03
N ASP A 318 11.65 -24.94 25.94
CA ASP A 318 12.82 -25.14 26.81
C ASP A 318 14.16 -24.75 26.19
N GLY A 319 14.17 -24.22 24.96
CA GLY A 319 15.37 -23.60 24.38
C GLY A 319 16.52 -24.57 24.04
N GLU A 320 16.24 -25.87 23.92
CA GLU A 320 17.17 -26.78 23.28
C GLU A 320 17.43 -26.35 21.82
N SER A 321 18.69 -26.37 21.41
CA SER A 321 19.07 -26.11 20.02
C SER A 321 18.27 -27.04 19.10
N LEU A 322 17.55 -26.46 18.12
CA LEU A 322 16.83 -27.21 17.09
C LEU A 322 17.75 -28.20 16.35
N VAL A 323 19.05 -27.93 16.32
CA VAL A 323 20.03 -28.83 15.71
C VAL A 323 20.38 -30.00 16.61
N ARG A 324 20.38 -29.83 17.92
CA ARG A 324 20.44 -30.96 18.85
C ARG A 324 19.21 -31.84 18.71
N LEU A 325 18.01 -31.26 18.67
CA LEU A 325 16.77 -32.01 18.43
C LEU A 325 16.71 -32.67 17.05
N ALA A 326 17.19 -32.00 16.00
CA ALA A 326 17.25 -32.58 14.66
C ALA A 326 18.26 -33.72 14.55
N ASN A 327 19.38 -33.62 15.28
CA ASN A 327 20.40 -34.67 15.35
C ASN A 327 19.99 -35.83 16.28
N GLU A 328 19.28 -35.57 17.37
CA GLU A 328 18.82 -36.57 18.34
C GLU A 328 17.52 -37.25 17.92
N ARG A 329 16.69 -36.59 17.10
CA ARG A 329 15.44 -37.12 16.54
C ARG A 329 15.35 -36.93 15.03
N PRO A 330 16.25 -37.55 14.26
CA PRO A 330 16.22 -37.49 12.80
C PRO A 330 14.89 -38.07 12.29
N GLY A 331 14.04 -37.21 11.73
CA GLY A 331 12.71 -37.56 11.19
C GLY A 331 11.52 -36.84 11.83
N GLU A 332 11.67 -36.20 13.00
CA GLU A 332 10.57 -35.48 13.66
C GLU A 332 10.47 -34.00 13.24
N LEU A 333 11.57 -33.39 12.78
CA LEU A 333 11.61 -32.00 12.34
C LEU A 333 11.80 -31.91 10.81
N PRO A 334 10.95 -31.17 10.07
CA PRO A 334 11.09 -30.91 8.64
C PRO A 334 12.14 -29.83 8.38
N ILE A 335 13.37 -30.02 8.89
CA ILE A 335 14.50 -29.17 8.51
C ILE A 335 14.90 -29.54 7.09
N VAL A 336 14.78 -28.58 6.18
CA VAL A 336 15.06 -28.75 4.76
C VAL A 336 16.50 -28.39 4.44
N ALA A 337 17.07 -27.40 5.12
CA ALA A 337 18.49 -27.06 5.03
C ALA A 337 19.01 -26.45 6.33
N HIS A 338 20.33 -26.56 6.50
CA HIS A 338 21.08 -26.04 7.63
C HIS A 338 22.40 -25.44 7.13
N ALA A 339 22.69 -24.20 7.54
CA ALA A 339 23.97 -23.55 7.30
C ALA A 339 24.48 -22.85 8.57
N THR A 340 25.80 -22.77 8.72
CA THR A 340 26.44 -21.96 9.76
C THR A 340 27.14 -20.78 9.09
N GLU A 341 27.03 -19.60 9.70
CA GLU A 341 27.59 -18.36 9.20
C GLU A 341 28.20 -17.57 10.37
N THR A 342 29.39 -17.02 10.18
CA THR A 342 29.94 -16.02 11.11
C THR A 342 29.64 -14.63 10.56
N ILE A 343 28.74 -13.90 11.21
CA ILE A 343 28.44 -12.51 10.88
C ILE A 343 29.50 -11.64 11.57
N ARG A 344 30.28 -10.91 10.78
CA ARG A 344 31.24 -9.93 11.29
C ARG A 344 30.65 -8.53 11.25
N ALA A 345 30.79 -7.78 12.33
CA ALA A 345 30.45 -6.36 12.37
C ALA A 345 31.53 -5.60 13.14
N SER A 346 31.73 -4.33 12.80
CA SER A 346 32.56 -3.43 13.60
C SER A 346 31.64 -2.47 14.33
N VAL A 347 31.83 -2.36 15.65
CA VAL A 347 31.10 -1.43 16.51
C VAL A 347 32.06 -0.45 17.17
N GLU A 348 31.87 0.84 16.89
CA GLU A 348 32.55 1.90 17.64
C GLU A 348 31.70 2.26 18.87
N ALA A 349 32.20 1.89 20.03
CA ALA A 349 31.71 2.22 21.34
C ALA A 349 32.20 3.63 21.73
N VAL A 350 31.29 4.59 21.77
CA VAL A 350 31.61 6.00 22.05
C VAL A 350 31.10 6.45 23.41
N GLY A 351 31.74 7.49 23.96
CA GLY A 351 31.38 8.05 25.25
C GLY A 351 29.95 8.59 25.26
N ALA A 352 29.38 8.66 26.45
CA ALA A 352 28.07 9.28 26.68
C ALA A 352 27.92 10.65 26.02
N ASP A 353 29.00 11.44 25.97
CA ASP A 353 29.01 12.80 25.44
C ASP A 353 29.57 12.89 24.00
N ASP A 354 30.00 11.76 23.43
CA ASP A 354 30.50 11.69 22.06
C ASP A 354 29.32 11.55 21.07
N PRO A 355 29.32 12.29 19.96
CA PRO A 355 28.27 12.16 18.96
C PRO A 355 28.36 10.78 18.26
N VAL A 356 27.37 9.92 18.51
CA VAL A 356 27.18 8.58 17.90
C VAL A 356 27.27 8.62 16.38
N ILE A 357 26.76 9.70 15.82
CA ILE A 357 26.91 10.03 14.42
C ILE A 357 27.88 11.20 14.40
N LYS A 358 29.18 10.92 14.24
CA LYS A 358 30.05 11.87 13.55
C LYS A 358 29.41 12.00 12.17
N ALA A 359 28.61 13.03 11.96
CA ALA A 359 28.20 13.40 10.63
C ALA A 359 29.51 13.72 9.90
N ILE A 360 30.03 12.74 9.14
CA ILE A 360 31.10 12.99 8.19
C ILE A 360 30.40 13.73 7.06
N VAL A 361 30.18 15.01 7.28
CA VAL A 361 29.85 15.92 6.21
C VAL A 361 30.78 17.07 6.44
N ASP A 362 31.87 17.06 5.69
CA ASP A 362 32.61 18.27 5.41
C ASP A 362 31.58 19.37 5.13
N PRO A 363 31.50 20.45 5.93
CA PRO A 363 30.55 21.54 5.71
C PRO A 363 30.62 22.12 4.28
N ALA A 364 31.73 21.92 3.57
CA ALA A 364 31.88 22.26 2.16
C ALA A 364 30.95 21.45 1.22
N LEU A 365 30.40 20.32 1.66
CA LEU A 365 29.45 19.49 0.90
C LEU A 365 28.00 19.97 1.04
N ALA A 366 27.69 20.85 2.00
CA ALA A 366 26.32 21.34 2.20
C ALA A 366 25.71 22.02 0.95
N PRO A 367 26.44 22.82 0.15
CA PRO A 367 25.93 23.34 -1.12
C PRO A 367 25.62 22.23 -2.14
N ALA A 368 26.43 21.17 -2.19
CA ALA A 368 26.23 20.05 -3.11
C ALA A 368 25.01 19.21 -2.73
N VAL A 369 24.85 18.91 -1.44
CA VAL A 369 23.65 18.24 -0.90
C VAL A 369 22.40 19.07 -1.17
N ARG A 370 22.43 20.40 -0.92
CA ARG A 370 21.30 21.29 -1.22
C ARG A 370 20.93 21.30 -2.70
N LYS A 371 21.92 21.27 -3.59
CA LYS A 371 21.69 21.20 -5.04
C LYS A 371 21.10 19.84 -5.46
N GLY A 372 21.42 18.78 -4.72
CA GLY A 372 20.94 17.42 -4.96
C GLY A 372 19.51 17.15 -4.46
N VAL A 373 18.95 17.99 -3.58
CA VAL A 373 17.57 17.83 -3.09
C VAL A 373 16.64 18.74 -3.89
N THR A 374 15.81 18.16 -4.75
CA THR A 374 14.84 18.91 -5.55
C THR A 374 13.45 18.28 -5.46
N VAL A 375 12.41 19.10 -5.62
CA VAL A 375 11.04 18.58 -5.71
C VAL A 375 10.77 18.23 -7.17
N ARG A 376 10.49 16.97 -7.46
CA ARG A 376 10.04 16.54 -8.79
C ARG A 376 8.60 16.95 -9.01
N ARG A 377 7.77 16.73 -7.99
CA ARG A 377 6.33 16.88 -8.12
C ARG A 377 5.64 17.05 -6.78
N ALA A 378 4.58 17.85 -6.77
CA ALA A 378 3.62 17.91 -5.69
C ALA A 378 2.21 17.79 -6.28
N ARG A 379 1.45 16.80 -5.82
CA ARG A 379 0.11 16.47 -6.32
C ARG A 379 -0.90 16.45 -5.18
N LEU A 380 -2.09 16.94 -5.49
CA LEU A 380 -3.25 16.80 -4.64
C LEU A 380 -4.24 15.88 -5.35
N LEU A 381 -4.36 14.65 -4.84
CA LEU A 381 -5.31 13.66 -5.30
C LEU A 381 -6.59 13.80 -4.49
N ARG A 382 -7.73 13.98 -5.16
CA ARG A 382 -9.02 13.94 -4.48
C ARG A 382 -9.35 12.50 -4.10
N VAL A 383 -9.55 12.24 -2.82
CA VAL A 383 -10.00 10.93 -2.35
C VAL A 383 -11.49 10.80 -2.68
N LEU A 384 -11.97 9.57 -2.91
CA LEU A 384 -13.35 9.29 -3.36
C LEU A 384 -14.42 9.80 -2.40
N ASP A 385 -14.10 10.03 -1.13
CA ASP A 385 -14.97 10.78 -0.22
C ASP A 385 -14.66 12.28 -0.32
N ALA A 386 -15.69 13.12 -0.43
CA ALA A 386 -15.51 14.56 -0.63
C ALA A 386 -14.91 15.29 0.59
N SER A 387 -14.54 14.59 1.66
CA SER A 387 -14.04 15.16 2.91
C SER A 387 -12.54 15.04 3.10
N GLN A 388 -11.83 14.31 2.23
CA GLN A 388 -10.38 14.14 2.31
C GLN A 388 -9.68 14.34 0.97
N ALA A 389 -8.46 14.87 1.02
CA ALA A 389 -7.52 14.91 -0.09
C ALA A 389 -6.22 14.24 0.32
N GLN A 390 -5.54 13.61 -0.63
CA GLN A 390 -4.23 13.01 -0.44
C GLN A 390 -3.19 13.92 -1.09
N LEU A 391 -2.30 14.48 -0.28
CA LEU A 391 -1.13 15.21 -0.74
C LEU A 391 -0.01 14.20 -1.01
N GLU A 392 0.47 14.17 -2.25
CA GLU A 392 1.57 13.34 -2.73
C GLU A 392 2.76 14.24 -3.12
N ILE A 393 3.89 14.10 -2.45
CA ILE A 393 5.11 14.86 -2.77
C ILE A 393 6.21 13.88 -3.17
N GLU A 394 6.80 14.13 -4.34
CA GLU A 394 7.88 13.36 -4.92
C GLU A 394 9.16 14.19 -4.89
N LEU A 395 10.17 13.75 -4.13
CA LEU A 395 11.50 14.39 -4.14
C LEU A 395 12.47 13.62 -5.05
N ALA A 396 13.28 14.35 -5.81
CA ALA A 396 14.52 13.82 -6.37
C ALA A 396 15.67 14.10 -5.42
N LEU A 397 16.40 13.04 -5.09
CA LEU A 397 17.57 13.09 -4.22
C LEU A 397 18.79 12.62 -5.03
N ASP A 398 19.73 13.52 -5.23
CA ASP A 398 21.02 13.29 -5.89
C ASP A 398 22.19 13.68 -4.96
N PRO A 399 22.42 12.93 -3.87
CA PRO A 399 23.58 13.18 -3.02
C PRO A 399 24.89 13.06 -3.80
N PRO A 400 25.96 13.75 -3.35
CA PRO A 400 27.32 13.36 -3.73
C PRO A 400 27.60 11.89 -3.39
N ASP A 401 28.43 11.22 -4.19
CA ASP A 401 28.80 9.82 -3.99
C ASP A 401 29.34 9.58 -2.56
N GLY A 402 28.82 8.53 -1.91
CA GLY A 402 29.22 8.14 -0.56
C GLY A 402 28.64 8.99 0.58
N VAL A 403 27.78 9.98 0.29
CA VAL A 403 27.18 10.84 1.31
C VAL A 403 25.76 10.38 1.63
N PRO A 404 25.51 9.77 2.81
CA PRO A 404 24.16 9.38 3.22
C PRO A 404 23.31 10.62 3.56
N ILE A 405 22.12 10.70 2.99
CA ILE A 405 21.11 11.72 3.26
C ILE A 405 19.94 11.13 4.05
N ILE A 406 19.86 11.41 5.36
CA ILE A 406 18.67 11.15 6.19
C ILE A 406 17.93 12.45 6.53
N GLY A 407 16.63 12.52 6.22
CA GLY A 407 15.83 13.73 6.46
C GLY A 407 14.36 13.45 6.76
N GLN A 408 13.70 14.45 7.36
CA GLN A 408 12.26 14.58 7.47
C GLN A 408 11.79 15.66 6.51
N VAL A 409 10.77 15.37 5.73
CA VAL A 409 10.17 16.39 4.89
C VAL A 409 8.97 16.97 5.61
N THR A 410 8.85 18.30 5.66
CA THR A 410 7.64 18.98 6.11
C THR A 410 7.06 19.79 4.97
N ALA A 411 5.74 19.73 4.80
CA ALA A 411 5.01 20.51 3.82
C ALA A 411 4.17 21.54 4.57
N THR A 412 4.11 22.78 4.11
CA THR A 412 3.17 23.78 4.64
C THR A 412 2.14 24.08 3.58
N LEU A 413 0.87 23.80 3.88
CA LEU A 413 -0.26 24.01 2.98
C LEU A 413 -1.32 24.81 3.73
N ASP A 414 -1.73 25.96 3.19
CA ASP A 414 -2.69 26.86 3.85
C ASP A 414 -2.31 27.22 5.29
N GLY A 415 -1.02 27.49 5.52
CA GLY A 415 -0.46 27.80 6.84
C GLY A 415 -0.38 26.63 7.82
N LYS A 416 -0.94 25.45 7.48
CA LYS A 416 -0.85 24.23 8.29
C LYS A 416 0.42 23.46 7.95
N GLU A 417 1.25 23.17 8.95
CA GLU A 417 2.43 22.32 8.78
C GLU A 417 2.03 20.83 8.83
N LEU A 418 2.32 20.13 7.74
CA LEU A 418 2.15 18.71 7.55
C LEU A 418 3.51 18.04 7.70
N VAL A 419 3.63 17.14 8.67
CA VAL A 419 4.85 16.38 8.88
C VAL A 419 4.82 15.16 7.95
N GLY A 420 5.71 15.14 6.97
CA GLY A 420 5.87 14.06 6.01
C GLY A 420 6.72 12.90 6.54
N GLY A 421 6.85 11.88 5.70
CA GLY A 421 7.66 10.68 5.98
C GLY A 421 9.15 10.99 6.15
N MET A 422 9.85 10.07 6.80
CA MET A 422 11.31 10.06 6.91
C MET A 422 11.90 9.38 5.68
N PHE A 423 13.09 9.80 5.25
CA PHE A 423 13.80 9.15 4.15
C PHE A 423 15.29 8.99 4.46
N SER A 424 15.92 8.01 3.81
CA SER A 424 17.36 7.77 3.81
C SER A 424 17.80 7.43 2.39
N VAL A 425 18.81 8.13 1.85
CA VAL A 425 19.37 7.85 0.52
C VAL A 425 20.89 7.82 0.60
N VAL A 426 21.49 6.79 -0.01
CA VAL A 426 22.94 6.70 -0.20
C VAL A 426 23.22 6.44 -1.68
N ARG A 427 24.10 7.26 -2.26
CA ARG A 427 24.60 7.06 -3.62
C ARG A 427 25.93 6.32 -3.56
N SER A 428 26.06 5.20 -4.28
CA SER A 428 27.28 4.40 -4.36
C SER A 428 27.65 4.19 -5.83
N GLY A 429 28.49 5.08 -6.37
CA GLY A 429 28.86 5.09 -7.78
C GLY A 429 27.70 5.52 -8.69
N ASN A 430 27.48 4.80 -9.79
CA ASN A 430 26.34 5.07 -10.68
C ASN A 430 25.02 4.49 -10.16
N ALA A 431 25.06 3.70 -9.09
CA ALA A 431 23.89 3.11 -8.47
C ALA A 431 23.45 4.00 -7.31
N THR A 432 22.31 4.65 -7.47
CA THR A 432 21.57 5.20 -6.33
C THR A 432 20.78 4.03 -5.75
N SER A 433 21.13 3.59 -4.54
CA SER A 433 20.29 2.68 -3.76
C SER A 433 19.06 3.49 -3.33
N GLN A 434 18.11 3.64 -4.25
CA GLN A 434 16.81 4.25 -3.98
C GLN A 434 15.92 3.18 -3.37
N SER A 435 15.99 3.04 -2.05
CA SER A 435 14.82 2.56 -1.30
C SER A 435 13.78 3.70 -1.40
N ASN A 436 12.95 3.63 -2.43
CA ASN A 436 11.82 4.53 -2.69
C ASN A 436 12.23 5.97 -3.08
N VAL A 437 11.67 6.45 -4.20
CA VAL A 437 11.42 7.88 -4.33
C VAL A 437 10.58 8.26 -3.10
N PRO A 438 11.04 9.15 -2.20
CA PRO A 438 10.35 9.41 -0.96
C PRO A 438 8.99 10.02 -1.29
N LEU A 439 7.98 9.15 -1.30
CA LEU A 439 6.61 9.50 -1.60
C LEU A 439 5.93 9.84 -0.29
N ILE A 440 5.73 11.13 -0.07
CA ILE A 440 5.01 11.57 1.11
C ILE A 440 3.54 11.53 0.77
N GLN A 441 2.81 10.65 1.44
CA GLN A 441 1.36 10.59 1.35
C GLN A 441 0.77 11.04 2.68
N ALA A 442 0.08 12.18 2.65
CA ALA A 442 -0.65 12.70 3.81
C ALA A 442 -2.12 12.88 3.46
N LEU A 443 -3.01 12.31 4.28
CA LEU A 443 -4.44 12.62 4.22
C LEU A 443 -4.68 13.95 4.93
N ILE A 444 -5.31 14.88 4.23
CA ILE A 444 -5.56 16.23 4.69
C ILE A 444 -7.00 16.65 4.38
N GLU A 445 -7.47 17.65 5.12
CA GLU A 445 -8.68 18.37 4.73
C GLU A 445 -8.47 19.01 3.35
N PRO A 446 -9.46 18.96 2.44
CA PRO A 446 -9.33 19.56 1.11
C PRO A 446 -8.96 21.05 1.22
N PRO A 447 -7.79 21.47 0.72
CA PRO A 447 -7.42 22.87 0.74
C PRO A 447 -8.37 23.70 -0.13
N SER A 448 -8.54 24.98 0.21
CA SER A 448 -9.34 25.91 -0.57
C SER A 448 -8.85 25.99 -2.02
N ALA A 449 -9.75 26.31 -2.96
CA ALA A 449 -9.47 26.24 -4.40
C ALA A 449 -8.36 27.21 -4.87
N ASP A 450 -8.09 28.26 -4.09
CA ASP A 450 -7.06 29.28 -4.31
C ASP A 450 -5.65 28.84 -3.89
N VAL A 451 -5.51 27.74 -3.15
CA VAL A 451 -4.20 27.17 -2.80
C VAL A 451 -3.60 26.49 -4.03
N THR A 452 -2.61 27.14 -4.65
CA THR A 452 -1.94 26.69 -5.88
C THR A 452 -0.50 26.22 -5.66
N THR A 453 0.04 26.42 -4.46
CA THR A 453 1.41 26.04 -4.11
C THR A 453 1.47 25.37 -2.75
N VAL A 454 2.47 24.52 -2.54
CA VAL A 454 2.84 23.93 -1.26
C VAL A 454 4.28 24.29 -0.93
N ARG A 455 4.55 24.79 0.28
CA ARG A 455 5.91 25.08 0.69
C ARG A 455 6.57 23.83 1.24
N ILE A 456 7.71 23.43 0.70
CA ILE A 456 8.37 22.19 1.12
C ILE A 456 9.68 22.52 1.84
N ARG A 457 9.87 21.90 2.99
CA ARG A 457 11.08 22.01 3.80
C ARG A 457 11.62 20.62 4.09
N VAL A 458 12.93 20.47 4.03
CA VAL A 458 13.61 19.24 4.43
C VAL A 458 14.44 19.54 5.67
N ARG A 459 14.06 18.92 6.79
CA ARG A 459 14.75 18.99 8.06
C ARG A 459 15.68 17.79 8.19
N PRO A 460 16.95 17.96 8.58
CA PRO A 460 17.78 16.81 8.94
C PRO A 460 17.14 16.11 10.16
N LEU A 461 17.06 14.78 10.12
CA LEU A 461 16.41 14.02 11.18
C LEU A 461 17.43 13.73 12.29
N LEU A 462 17.19 14.28 13.48
CA LEU A 462 17.87 13.90 14.71
C LEU A 462 17.10 12.70 15.30
N ALA A 463 17.73 11.54 15.40
CA ALA A 463 17.13 10.43 16.13
C ALA A 463 17.14 10.77 17.65
N GLY A 464 15.96 10.92 18.26
CA GLY A 464 15.78 10.86 19.71
C GLY A 464 15.51 12.18 20.45
N ARG A 465 14.74 12.07 21.54
CA ARG A 465 14.09 13.17 22.27
C ARG A 465 14.96 13.87 23.31
N ASP A 466 16.19 13.42 23.50
CA ASP A 466 17.17 14.09 24.37
C ASP A 466 18.45 14.39 23.58
N ALA A 467 18.53 15.61 23.09
CA ALA A 467 19.76 16.39 22.95
C ALA A 467 21.04 15.62 22.61
N LEU A 468 21.20 15.17 21.35
CA LEU A 468 22.52 15.20 20.71
C LEU A 468 22.83 16.67 20.37
N ARG A 469 23.22 17.43 21.40
CA ARG A 469 23.70 18.81 21.27
C ARG A 469 24.88 18.84 20.29
N SER A 470 24.73 19.69 19.27
CA SER A 470 25.78 20.36 18.49
C SER A 470 26.39 19.73 17.22
N GLY A 471 26.20 18.44 16.91
CA GLY A 471 26.89 17.82 15.76
C GLY A 471 26.14 17.85 14.42
N ILE A 472 24.92 17.31 14.38
CA ILE A 472 24.20 17.07 13.10
C ILE A 472 23.60 18.37 12.53
N GLU A 473 23.22 19.33 13.37
CA GLU A 473 22.82 20.67 12.91
C GLU A 473 23.93 21.38 12.10
N HIS A 474 25.20 21.01 12.33
CA HIS A 474 26.36 21.56 11.63
C HIS A 474 26.67 20.84 10.31
N ALA A 475 26.11 19.65 10.07
CA ALA A 475 26.49 18.81 8.93
C ALA A 475 25.90 19.29 7.60
N TRP A 476 24.61 19.65 7.57
CA TRP A 476 23.93 20.14 6.35
C TRP A 476 23.45 21.60 6.47
N GLY A 477 23.65 22.18 7.64
CA GLY A 477 23.09 23.46 8.04
C GLY A 477 21.58 23.40 8.29
N ARG A 478 21.01 24.59 8.48
CA ARG A 478 19.58 24.84 8.70
C ARG A 478 18.68 24.08 7.71
N THR A 479 17.44 23.83 8.12
CA THR A 479 16.32 23.36 7.27
C THR A 479 16.46 23.83 5.82
N ILE A 480 16.50 22.90 4.88
CA ILE A 480 16.54 23.21 3.45
C ILE A 480 15.13 23.63 3.05
N ASP A 481 14.94 24.92 2.81
CA ASP A 481 13.69 25.44 2.28
C ASP A 481 13.71 25.32 0.75
N LEU A 482 12.89 24.43 0.22
CA LEU A 482 12.76 24.21 -1.22
C LEU A 482 11.80 25.23 -1.87
N GLY A 483 11.24 26.14 -1.06
CA GLY A 483 10.34 27.19 -1.51
C GLY A 483 8.92 26.66 -1.79
N ASP A 484 8.16 27.49 -2.50
CA ASP A 484 6.79 27.20 -2.88
C ASP A 484 6.77 26.42 -4.20
N VAL A 485 6.24 25.20 -4.15
CA VAL A 485 6.16 24.30 -5.31
C VAL A 485 4.74 24.28 -5.85
N PRO A 486 4.54 24.40 -7.17
CA PRO A 486 3.21 24.29 -7.78
C PRO A 486 2.51 22.97 -7.41
N LEU A 487 1.24 23.07 -7.04
CA LEU A 487 0.39 21.94 -6.67
C LEU A 487 -0.43 21.47 -7.87
N GLU A 488 -0.12 20.30 -8.42
CA GLU A 488 -0.93 19.64 -9.45
C GLU A 488 -2.22 19.08 -8.82
N ARG A 489 -3.40 19.57 -9.22
CA ARG A 489 -4.69 19.00 -8.78
C ARG A 489 -5.17 17.94 -9.76
N ARG A 490 -5.55 16.76 -9.25
CA ARG A 490 -6.15 15.69 -10.06
C ARG A 490 -7.49 15.29 -9.44
N ASP A 491 -8.57 15.57 -10.17
CA ASP A 491 -9.88 15.05 -9.83
C ASP A 491 -9.89 13.54 -10.12
N GLY A 492 -10.37 12.73 -9.17
CA GLY A 492 -10.22 11.27 -9.10
C GLY A 492 -10.91 10.43 -10.19
N ASP A 493 -11.11 10.97 -11.39
CA ASP A 493 -11.85 10.32 -12.49
C ASP A 493 -10.94 9.63 -13.53
N GLY A 494 -9.65 9.39 -13.24
CA GLY A 494 -8.71 8.82 -14.23
C GLY A 494 -7.51 8.07 -13.68
#